data_AF-A0A7Z9DX33-F1
#
_entry.id   AF-A0A7Z9DX33-F1
#
_cell.length_a   1.000
_cell.length_b   1.000
_cell.length_c   1.000
_cell.angle_alpha   90.00
_cell.angle_beta   90.00
_cell.angle_gamma   90.00
#
_symmetry.space_group_name_H-M   'P 1'
#
loop_
_entity.id
_entity.type
_entity.pdbx_description
1 polymer ?
#
loop_
_entity_poly.entity_id
_entity_poly.type
_entity_poly.pdbx_seq_one_letter_code
_entity_poly.pdbx_strand_id
1 'polypeptide(L)'
;MNDSTVKLATRNFSILAPVPEIHLLSAQDVCEQEGKVAFGTQEFEIFRKLDQDRNDRVVKVFIYASLQENRSFIPKVTWQALYIGHVDSRRGRHPQGMKYRPATAANDVLDSAIFWEVTDLKPLEIPLNISNFKGFGKKEPFQSRFIPEKPLMIYYF
;
A
#
# COMPACT_ATOMS: atom_id res chain seq x y z
N MET A 1 -15.30 -27.25 -1.28
CA MET A 1 -15.16 -26.66 0.07
C MET A 1 -13.79 -26.01 0.12
N ASN A 2 -13.68 -24.70 -0.01
CA ASN A 2 -12.49 -23.97 0.38
C ASN A 2 -12.94 -22.83 1.28
N ASP A 3 -12.50 -22.95 2.52
CA ASP A 3 -12.79 -22.09 3.65
C ASP A 3 -12.49 -20.64 3.27
N SER A 4 -13.54 -19.83 3.15
CA SER A 4 -13.43 -18.39 3.02
C SER A 4 -13.15 -17.85 4.41
N THR A 5 -11.96 -18.15 4.95
CA THR A 5 -11.52 -17.59 6.22
C THR A 5 -11.39 -16.09 6.00
N VAL A 6 -12.42 -15.35 6.40
CA VAL A 6 -12.41 -13.89 6.42
C VAL A 6 -11.22 -13.49 7.27
N LYS A 7 -10.13 -13.06 6.62
CA LYS A 7 -8.94 -12.60 7.35
C LYS A 7 -9.36 -11.36 8.13
N LEU A 8 -9.38 -11.49 9.45
CA LEU A 8 -9.79 -10.40 10.33
C LEU A 8 -8.83 -9.22 10.15
N ALA A 9 -9.37 -8.05 9.82
CA ALA A 9 -8.57 -6.83 9.74
C ALA A 9 -8.25 -6.32 11.15
N THR A 10 -7.00 -5.91 11.39
CA THR A 10 -6.68 -5.14 12.59
C THR A 10 -7.34 -3.76 12.52
N ARG A 11 -7.81 -3.26 13.66
CA ARG A 11 -8.33 -1.89 13.82
C ARG A 11 -7.34 -0.96 14.53
N ASN A 12 -6.17 -1.50 14.89
CA ASN A 12 -5.19 -0.76 15.68
C ASN A 12 -4.43 0.26 14.83
N PHE A 13 -4.25 0.02 13.53
CA PHE A 13 -3.52 0.92 12.64
C PHE A 13 -3.85 0.60 11.18
N SER A 14 -3.43 1.48 10.28
CA SER A 14 -3.51 1.35 8.83
C SER A 14 -2.22 1.82 8.20
N ILE A 15 -2.06 1.58 6.90
CA ILE A 15 -0.93 2.06 6.10
C ILE A 15 -1.43 3.20 5.21
N LEU A 16 -0.66 4.28 5.10
CA LEU A 16 -0.79 5.30 4.06
C LEU A 16 0.43 5.20 3.15
N ALA A 17 0.25 4.94 1.86
CA ALA A 17 1.36 4.74 0.93
C ALA A 17 1.23 5.56 -0.36
N PRO A 18 2.34 6.14 -0.88
CA PRO A 18 2.43 6.59 -2.26
C PRO A 18 2.58 5.40 -3.20
N VAL A 19 1.82 5.40 -4.28
CA VAL A 19 2.11 4.56 -5.46
C VAL A 19 1.90 5.39 -6.72
N PRO A 20 2.79 5.35 -7.72
CA PRO A 20 2.54 5.96 -9.02
C PRO A 20 1.21 5.50 -9.63
N GLU A 21 0.44 6.42 -10.23
CA GLU A 21 -0.89 6.10 -10.78
C GLU A 21 -0.84 5.01 -11.84
N ILE A 22 0.15 5.08 -12.73
CA ILE A 22 0.37 4.06 -13.76
C ILE A 22 0.61 2.65 -13.19
N HIS A 23 1.17 2.55 -11.98
CA HIS A 23 1.32 1.27 -11.30
C HIS A 23 0.01 0.82 -10.67
N LEU A 24 -0.81 1.72 -10.13
CA LEU A 24 -2.11 1.36 -9.54
C LEU A 24 -3.08 0.80 -10.58
N LEU A 25 -3.17 1.46 -11.73
CA LEU A 25 -4.03 1.00 -12.83
C LEU A 25 -3.61 -0.39 -13.30
N SER A 26 -2.31 -0.60 -13.54
CA SER A 26 -1.79 -1.92 -13.92
C SER A 26 -1.85 -2.96 -12.80
N ALA A 27 -1.76 -2.53 -11.53
CA ALA A 27 -1.81 -3.41 -10.37
C ALA A 27 -3.19 -4.01 -10.13
N GLN A 28 -4.26 -3.28 -10.49
CA GLN A 28 -5.61 -3.76 -10.33
C GLN A 28 -5.83 -5.06 -11.12
N ASP A 29 -5.44 -5.07 -12.41
CA ASP A 29 -5.53 -6.26 -13.26
C ASP A 29 -4.77 -7.46 -12.65
N VAL A 30 -3.56 -7.22 -12.13
CA VAL A 30 -2.75 -8.26 -11.48
C VAL A 30 -3.45 -8.76 -10.21
N CYS A 31 -3.98 -7.86 -9.39
CA CYS A 31 -4.66 -8.23 -8.16
C CYS A 31 -5.94 -9.03 -8.42
N GLU A 32 -6.69 -8.70 -9.47
CA GLU A 32 -7.89 -9.42 -9.90
C GLU A 32 -7.56 -10.82 -10.43
N GLN A 33 -6.48 -10.95 -11.21
CA GLN A 33 -6.06 -12.23 -11.81
C GLN A 33 -5.38 -13.18 -10.81
N GLU A 34 -4.48 -12.65 -9.98
CA GLU A 34 -3.59 -13.44 -9.13
C GLU A 34 -4.04 -13.48 -7.66
N GLY A 35 -5.09 -12.73 -7.31
CA GLY A 35 -5.61 -12.58 -5.95
C GLY A 35 -4.73 -11.70 -5.05
N LYS A 36 -3.60 -11.19 -5.55
CA LYS A 36 -2.74 -10.22 -4.86
C LYS A 36 -1.82 -9.49 -5.83
N VAL A 37 -1.30 -8.36 -5.40
CA VAL A 37 -0.26 -7.59 -6.08
C VAL A 37 0.75 -7.06 -5.07
N ALA A 38 1.98 -6.83 -5.52
CA ALA A 38 3.11 -6.47 -4.69
C ALA A 38 3.83 -5.23 -5.24
N PHE A 39 4.13 -4.29 -4.35
CA PHE A 39 4.82 -3.04 -4.68
C PHE A 39 6.19 -3.00 -4.01
N GLY A 40 7.20 -2.53 -4.75
CA GLY A 40 8.57 -2.43 -4.24
C GLY A 40 8.78 -1.22 -3.34
N THR A 41 9.64 -1.33 -2.34
CA THR A 41 10.07 -0.20 -1.52
C THR A 41 11.42 -0.47 -0.85
N GLN A 42 12.16 0.59 -0.54
CA GLN A 42 13.35 0.54 0.32
C GLN A 42 13.00 0.64 1.81
N GLU A 43 11.78 1.07 2.15
CA GLU A 43 11.34 1.30 3.53
C GLU A 43 10.99 -0.01 4.25
N PHE A 44 11.90 -0.97 4.37
CA PHE A 44 11.58 -2.30 4.92
C PHE A 44 11.24 -2.27 6.42
N GLU A 45 11.76 -1.30 7.18
CA GLU A 45 11.62 -1.25 8.65
C GLU A 45 10.16 -1.11 9.09
N ILE A 46 9.37 -0.26 8.39
CA ILE A 46 7.95 -0.09 8.71
C ILE A 46 7.17 -1.39 8.48
N PHE A 47 7.47 -2.14 7.41
CA PHE A 47 6.77 -3.38 7.09
C PHE A 47 7.14 -4.53 8.02
N ARG A 48 8.40 -4.60 8.45
CA ARG A 48 8.80 -5.54 9.52
C ARG A 48 8.08 -5.24 10.84
N LYS A 49 7.98 -3.96 11.21
CA LYS A 49 7.21 -3.55 12.39
C LYS A 49 5.72 -3.86 12.24
N LEU A 50 5.14 -3.58 11.07
CA LEU A 50 3.74 -3.91 10.76
C LEU A 50 3.46 -5.40 10.91
N ASP A 51 4.35 -6.26 10.42
CA ASP A 51 4.19 -7.72 10.53
C ASP A 51 4.27 -8.21 11.97
N GLN A 52 5.14 -7.62 12.80
CA GLN A 52 5.19 -7.90 14.23
C GLN A 52 3.90 -7.46 14.94
N ASP A 53 3.42 -6.25 14.65
CA ASP A 53 2.29 -5.65 15.37
C ASP A 53 0.92 -6.19 14.91
N ARG A 54 0.80 -6.71 13.67
CA ARG A 54 -0.48 -7.14 13.10
C ARG A 54 -0.93 -8.53 13.56
N ASN A 55 -0.05 -9.36 14.15
CA ASN A 55 -0.37 -10.72 14.60
C ASN A 55 -1.17 -11.51 13.54
N ASP A 56 -0.61 -11.62 12.33
CA ASP A 56 -1.19 -12.29 11.14
C ASP A 56 -2.50 -11.72 10.59
N ARG A 57 -3.04 -10.65 11.19
CA ARG A 57 -4.21 -9.94 10.67
C ARG A 57 -3.86 -9.14 9.42
N VAL A 58 -4.86 -8.91 8.57
CA VAL A 58 -4.70 -7.98 7.44
C VAL A 58 -4.77 -6.54 7.93
N VAL A 59 -4.07 -5.64 7.24
CA VAL A 59 -4.01 -4.22 7.60
C VAL A 59 -4.62 -3.41 6.48
N LYS A 60 -5.53 -2.48 6.78
CA LYS A 60 -6.09 -1.60 5.75
C LYS A 60 -4.99 -0.69 5.19
N VAL A 61 -4.91 -0.61 3.88
CA VAL A 61 -3.99 0.27 3.17
C VAL A 61 -4.81 1.33 2.46
N PHE A 62 -4.42 2.58 2.66
CA PHE A 62 -4.89 3.74 1.95
C PHE A 62 -3.78 4.21 1.03
N ILE A 63 -4.07 4.31 -0.27
CA ILE A 63 -3.08 4.66 -1.27
C ILE A 63 -3.49 5.95 -1.97
N TYR A 64 -2.56 6.89 -2.07
CA TYR A 64 -2.70 8.05 -2.95
C TYR A 64 -1.77 7.88 -4.15
N ALA A 65 -2.25 8.34 -5.29
CA ALA A 65 -1.46 8.29 -6.50
C ALA A 65 -0.45 9.45 -6.51
N SER A 66 0.86 9.15 -6.43
CA SER A 66 1.91 10.17 -6.19
C SER A 66 2.39 10.90 -7.45
N LEU A 67 2.31 10.24 -8.61
CA LEU A 67 2.73 10.75 -9.93
C LEU A 67 1.51 10.88 -10.86
N GLN A 68 0.61 11.82 -10.55
CA GLN A 68 -0.53 12.18 -11.41
C GLN A 68 -0.25 13.50 -12.14
N GLU A 69 -0.61 13.57 -13.42
CA GLU A 69 -0.49 14.81 -14.21
C GLU A 69 -1.40 15.93 -13.66
N ASN A 70 -2.62 15.60 -13.24
CA ASN A 70 -3.64 16.55 -12.77
C ASN A 70 -3.92 16.41 -11.28
N ARG A 71 -2.87 16.51 -10.45
CA ARG A 71 -3.00 16.34 -9.00
C ARG A 71 -3.85 17.46 -8.36
N SER A 72 -4.81 17.08 -7.52
CA SER A 72 -5.55 18.04 -6.71
C SER A 72 -4.63 18.80 -5.76
N PHE A 73 -4.94 20.07 -5.54
CA PHE A 73 -4.22 20.92 -4.59
C PHE A 73 -4.27 20.41 -3.15
N ILE A 74 -5.36 19.73 -2.78
CA ILE A 74 -5.48 19.01 -1.52
C ILE A 74 -5.16 17.53 -1.81
N PRO A 75 -4.10 16.95 -1.19
CA PRO A 75 -3.75 15.56 -1.39
C PRO A 75 -4.87 14.62 -0.93
N LYS A 76 -5.21 13.64 -1.79
CA LYS A 76 -6.27 12.67 -1.53
C LYS A 76 -5.78 11.24 -1.70
N VAL A 77 -6.25 10.37 -0.83
CA VAL A 77 -6.27 8.93 -1.02
C VAL A 77 -7.39 8.60 -1.98
N THR A 78 -7.06 7.86 -3.04
CA THR A 78 -7.98 7.49 -4.12
C THR A 78 -8.12 5.98 -4.27
N TRP A 79 -7.33 5.20 -3.54
CA TRP A 79 -7.30 3.75 -3.59
C TRP A 79 -7.25 3.15 -2.19
N GLN A 80 -7.74 1.91 -2.07
CA GLN A 80 -7.59 1.10 -0.87
C GLN A 80 -7.22 -0.34 -1.20
N ALA A 81 -6.61 -1.01 -0.24
CA ALA A 81 -6.31 -2.44 -0.31
C ALA A 81 -6.20 -3.03 1.10
N LEU A 82 -5.90 -4.33 1.18
CA LEU A 82 -5.59 -5.05 2.41
C LEU A 82 -4.17 -5.60 2.33
N TYR A 83 -3.27 -5.10 3.17
CA TYR A 83 -1.92 -5.62 3.32
C TYR A 83 -1.93 -6.97 4.01
N ILE A 84 -1.21 -7.93 3.40
CA ILE A 84 -1.19 -9.34 3.82
C ILE A 84 0.21 -9.82 4.26
N GLY A 85 1.23 -8.99 4.11
CA GLY A 85 2.63 -9.32 4.42
C GLY A 85 3.59 -8.74 3.38
N HIS A 86 4.88 -9.02 3.55
CA HIS A 86 5.89 -8.66 2.56
C HIS A 86 6.83 -9.84 2.28
N VAL A 87 7.56 -9.74 1.17
CA VAL A 87 8.65 -10.65 0.84
C VAL A 87 9.95 -9.87 0.63
N ASP A 88 11.06 -10.44 1.07
CA ASP A 88 12.39 -9.86 0.80
C ASP A 88 12.70 -9.92 -0.71
N SER A 89 13.36 -8.88 -1.21
CA SER A 89 13.82 -8.87 -2.58
C SER A 89 15.02 -9.80 -2.80
N ARG A 90 15.25 -10.18 -4.07
CA ARG A 90 16.47 -10.85 -4.52
C ARG A 90 17.19 -9.93 -5.49
N ARG A 91 18.22 -9.22 -5.01
CA ARG A 91 18.95 -8.20 -5.79
C ARG A 91 18.02 -7.13 -6.37
N GLY A 92 17.12 -6.59 -5.54
CA GLY A 92 16.17 -5.56 -5.96
C GLY A 92 14.96 -6.07 -6.74
N ARG A 93 14.82 -7.39 -6.95
CA ARG A 93 13.72 -8.00 -7.71
C ARG A 93 12.78 -8.81 -6.81
N HIS A 94 11.50 -8.87 -7.18
CA HIS A 94 10.55 -9.75 -6.51
C HIS A 94 10.96 -11.22 -6.73
N PRO A 95 10.93 -12.10 -5.71
CA PRO A 95 11.43 -13.47 -5.82
C PRO A 95 10.69 -14.34 -6.85
N GLN A 96 9.46 -13.96 -7.21
CA GLN A 96 8.62 -14.62 -8.21
C GLN A 96 8.55 -13.84 -9.54
N GLY A 97 9.54 -12.99 -9.82
CA GLY A 97 9.59 -12.20 -11.05
C GLY A 97 8.44 -11.20 -11.14
N MET A 98 7.86 -11.04 -12.33
CA MET A 98 6.78 -10.09 -12.59
C MET A 98 5.38 -10.61 -12.23
N LYS A 99 5.25 -11.86 -11.78
CA LYS A 99 3.94 -12.51 -11.54
C LYS A 99 2.99 -11.68 -10.68
N TYR A 100 3.51 -11.11 -9.59
CA TYR A 100 2.72 -10.31 -8.65
C TYR A 100 3.05 -8.82 -8.73
N ARG A 101 3.72 -8.35 -9.78
CA ARG A 101 4.11 -6.95 -9.91
C ARG A 101 3.24 -6.27 -10.98
N PRO A 102 2.95 -4.96 -10.85
CA PRO A 102 2.37 -4.20 -11.94
C PRO A 102 3.25 -4.34 -13.19
N ALA A 103 2.65 -4.59 -14.36
CA ALA A 103 3.40 -4.73 -15.61
C ALA A 103 4.23 -3.48 -15.92
N THR A 104 3.71 -2.32 -15.55
CA THR A 104 4.36 -1.01 -15.71
C THR A 104 5.59 -0.82 -14.82
N ALA A 105 5.78 -1.66 -13.79
CA ALA A 105 6.95 -1.66 -12.91
C ALA A 105 8.13 -2.49 -13.46
N ALA A 106 8.01 -3.04 -14.67
CA ALA A 106 9.06 -3.86 -15.30
C ALA A 106 10.37 -3.06 -15.55
N ASN A 107 10.24 -1.75 -15.75
CA ASN A 107 11.34 -0.84 -16.06
C ASN A 107 11.80 0.01 -14.87
N ASP A 108 11.24 -0.23 -13.68
CA ASP A 108 11.66 0.45 -12.47
C ASP A 108 13.12 0.12 -12.12
N VAL A 109 13.74 1.02 -11.35
CA VAL A 109 15.05 0.77 -10.75
C VAL A 109 14.97 -0.47 -9.85
N LEU A 110 16.01 -1.31 -9.92
CA LEU A 110 16.09 -2.57 -9.19
C LEU A 110 16.76 -2.37 -7.83
N ASP A 111 16.13 -1.58 -6.97
CA ASP A 111 16.66 -1.17 -5.66
C ASP A 111 15.74 -1.49 -4.49
N SER A 112 14.60 -2.17 -4.75
CA SER A 112 13.63 -2.51 -3.71
C SER A 112 14.26 -3.42 -2.65
N ALA A 113 14.13 -3.07 -1.38
CA ALA A 113 14.56 -3.91 -0.26
C ALA A 113 13.55 -5.06 -0.04
N ILE A 114 12.26 -4.74 -0.14
CA ILE A 114 11.15 -5.68 0.00
C ILE A 114 10.07 -5.40 -1.04
N PHE A 115 9.13 -6.32 -1.15
CA PHE A 115 7.87 -6.12 -1.86
C PHE A 115 6.72 -6.35 -0.89
N TRP A 116 5.93 -5.31 -0.62
CA TRP A 116 4.75 -5.41 0.23
C TRP A 116 3.55 -5.87 -0.58
N GLU A 117 2.88 -6.91 -0.09
CA GLU A 117 1.80 -7.58 -0.80
C GLU A 117 0.44 -7.10 -0.27
N VAL A 118 -0.48 -6.85 -1.21
CA VAL A 118 -1.87 -6.50 -0.91
C VAL A 118 -2.85 -7.35 -1.70
N THR A 119 -4.05 -7.50 -1.15
CA THR A 119 -5.25 -8.04 -1.81
C THR A 119 -6.35 -7.00 -1.83
N ASP A 120 -7.42 -7.22 -2.60
CA ASP A 120 -8.60 -6.34 -2.66
C ASP A 120 -8.22 -4.89 -3.01
N LEU A 121 -7.25 -4.73 -3.92
CA LEU A 121 -6.84 -3.44 -4.44
C LEU A 121 -7.95 -2.88 -5.32
N LYS A 122 -8.48 -1.72 -4.96
CA LYS A 122 -9.55 -1.05 -5.71
C LYS A 122 -9.56 0.46 -5.50
N PRO A 123 -10.11 1.23 -6.45
CA PRO A 123 -10.37 2.64 -6.24
C PRO A 123 -11.38 2.84 -5.10
N LEU A 124 -11.28 3.99 -4.42
CA LEU A 124 -12.30 4.46 -3.50
C LEU A 124 -13.42 5.14 -4.30
N GLU A 125 -14.67 4.82 -3.97
CA GLU A 125 -15.85 5.53 -4.50
C GLU A 125 -15.81 7.03 -4.14
N ILE A 126 -15.36 7.33 -2.91
CA ILE A 126 -15.21 8.69 -2.39
C ILE A 126 -13.76 8.88 -1.93
N PRO A 127 -12.96 9.73 -2.61
CA PRO A 127 -11.62 10.06 -2.18
C PRO A 127 -11.56 10.68 -0.78
N LEU A 128 -10.54 10.32 0.00
CA LEU A 128 -10.33 10.83 1.37
C LEU A 128 -9.18 11.83 1.39
N ASN A 129 -9.31 12.94 2.10
CA ASN A 129 -8.18 13.86 2.29
C ASN A 129 -7.10 13.21 3.16
N ILE A 130 -5.82 13.40 2.82
CA ILE A 130 -4.72 12.88 3.66
C ILE A 130 -4.74 13.49 5.07
N SER A 131 -5.23 14.73 5.21
CA SER A 131 -5.42 15.40 6.50
C SER A 131 -6.43 14.73 7.43
N ASN A 132 -7.23 13.77 6.94
CA ASN A 132 -8.14 13.01 7.79
C ASN A 132 -7.41 11.93 8.61
N PHE A 133 -6.16 11.64 8.27
CA PHE A 133 -5.33 10.66 8.98
C PHE A 133 -4.37 11.36 9.94
N LYS A 134 -3.88 10.59 10.91
CA LYS A 134 -2.76 10.98 11.76
C LYS A 134 -1.69 9.90 11.76
N GLY A 135 -0.43 10.31 11.90
CA GLY A 135 0.67 9.38 12.05
C GLY A 135 0.53 8.50 13.29
N PHE A 136 1.05 7.28 13.23
CA PHE A 136 1.07 6.38 14.38
C PHE A 136 1.80 7.02 15.57
N GLY A 137 1.21 6.91 16.76
CA GLY A 137 1.67 7.57 17.98
C GLY A 137 1.49 9.10 18.02
N LYS A 138 0.94 9.74 16.97
CA LYS A 138 0.70 11.20 16.95
C LYS A 138 -0.68 11.54 17.52
N LYS A 139 -0.76 12.72 18.13
CA LYS A 139 -2.02 13.29 18.67
C LYS A 139 -2.81 13.97 17.56
N GLU A 140 -2.14 14.86 16.83
CA GLU A 140 -2.74 15.69 15.80
C GLU A 140 -2.81 15.01 14.42
N PRO A 141 -3.83 15.30 13.61
CA PRO A 141 -3.89 14.94 12.19
C PRO A 141 -2.78 15.58 11.36
N PHE A 142 -2.58 15.05 10.15
CA PHE A 142 -1.68 15.68 9.19
C PHE A 142 -2.20 17.05 8.73
N GLN A 143 -1.29 17.96 8.42
CA GLN A 143 -1.63 19.26 7.83
C GLN A 143 -2.31 19.09 6.47
N SER A 144 -3.18 20.02 6.08
CA SER A 144 -4.04 19.92 4.87
C SER A 144 -3.30 19.67 3.56
N ARG A 145 -2.02 20.06 3.47
CA ARG A 145 -1.18 19.89 2.26
C ARG A 145 -0.03 18.92 2.48
N PHE A 146 -0.02 18.18 3.58
CA PHE A 146 1.00 17.18 3.83
C PHE A 146 0.91 16.06 2.79
N ILE A 147 2.05 15.74 2.20
CA ILE A 147 2.22 14.66 1.25
C ILE A 147 3.37 13.82 1.78
N PRO A 148 3.13 12.58 2.24
CA PRO A 148 4.24 11.71 2.55
C PRO A 148 5.03 11.38 1.27
N GLU A 149 6.30 11.06 1.38
CA GLU A 149 7.11 10.55 0.26
C GLU A 149 7.27 9.03 0.35
N LYS A 150 6.93 8.46 1.50
CA LYS A 150 7.19 7.08 1.90
C LYS A 150 5.96 6.48 2.60
N PRO A 151 5.80 5.15 2.61
CA PRO A 151 4.76 4.51 3.40
C PRO A 151 4.83 4.90 4.89
N LEU A 152 3.68 5.17 5.49
CA LEU A 152 3.54 5.54 6.89
C LEU A 152 2.51 4.65 7.58
N MET A 153 2.73 4.38 8.86
CA MET A 153 1.72 3.79 9.73
C MET A 153 0.85 4.92 10.25
N ILE A 154 -0.47 4.75 10.19
CA ILE A 154 -1.46 5.78 10.52
C ILE A 154 -2.58 5.22 11.38
N TYR A 155 -3.28 6.11 12.06
CA TYR A 155 -4.61 5.82 12.59
C TYR A 155 -5.67 6.40 11.65
N TYR A 156 -6.78 5.68 11.54
CA TYR A 156 -7.99 6.08 10.81
C TYR A 156 -9.17 6.06 11.79
N PHE A 157 -10.00 7.10 11.74
CA PHE A 157 -11.15 7.31 12.63
C PHE A 157 -12.46 6.97 11.92
#